data_AF-A0AAN9UJ91-F1
#
_entry.id   AF-A0AAN9UJ91-F1
#
_cell.length_a   1.000
_cell.length_b   1.000
_cell.length_c   1.000
_cell.angle_alpha   90.00
_cell.angle_beta   90.00
_cell.angle_gamma   90.00
#
_symmetry.space_group_name_H-M   'P 1'
#
loop_
_entity.id
_entity.type
_entity.pdbx_description
1 polymer ?
#
loop_
_entity_poly.entity_id
_entity_poly.type
_entity_poly.pdbx_seq_one_letter_code
_entity_poly.pdbx_strand_id
1 'polypeptide(L)'
;MVDISIYQYHNDLYTVPLPTYGKILVVGNDEAYAVLDAYATWKITTASDTNGTVALVLGLESIFLGLLYAKHVAERPAMCSAFDNITPLVTAVPPTKGTVAHLSSIAGATAYSASARHDYRSIATKIDAQLYNDVYDCWFELATAVKSATGANHTFSPQPVSRELALAGKARGGNALGIPEEGHLWWTTLIDWENEADDDTVRNVSIATTETWKELAEQRWLLITYVYINDTLGDQNPMATYGEANIKKLKDVARRYDPDQVFLTRSSRPSSMMAPL
;
A
#
# COMPACT_ATOMS: atom_id res chain seq x y z
N MET A 1 -33.03 -3.05 20.03
CA MET A 1 -32.11 -3.09 18.87
C MET A 1 -32.04 -1.65 18.35
N VAL A 2 -30.91 -0.96 18.50
CA VAL A 2 -30.70 0.31 17.81
C VAL A 2 -30.30 -0.04 16.37
N ASP A 3 -31.16 0.36 15.44
CA ASP A 3 -30.89 0.29 14.02
C ASP A 3 -29.79 1.31 13.69
N ILE A 4 -28.68 0.87 13.13
CA ILE A 4 -27.53 1.74 12.79
C ILE A 4 -27.66 2.27 11.36
N SER A 5 -28.67 1.83 10.60
CA SER A 5 -28.94 2.28 9.23
C SER A 5 -29.44 3.74 9.16
N ILE A 6 -29.72 4.35 10.31
CA ILE A 6 -30.20 5.75 10.45
C ILE A 6 -29.07 6.77 10.60
N TYR A 7 -27.80 6.35 10.71
CA TYR A 7 -26.69 7.30 10.71
C TYR A 7 -26.32 7.69 9.27
N GLN A 8 -26.88 8.81 8.80
CA GLN A 8 -26.37 9.49 7.61
C GLN A 8 -25.05 10.15 7.96
N TYR A 9 -23.95 9.58 7.48
CA TYR A 9 -22.64 10.21 7.56
C TYR A 9 -22.60 11.40 6.61
N HIS A 10 -22.62 12.61 7.17
CA HIS A 10 -22.27 13.81 6.43
C HIS A 10 -20.76 13.97 6.47
N ASN A 11 -20.11 13.82 5.31
CA ASN A 11 -18.69 14.05 5.16
C ASN A 11 -18.47 15.40 4.47
N ASP A 12 -17.87 16.34 5.17
CA ASP A 12 -17.37 17.58 4.57
C ASP A 12 -15.98 17.33 3.99
N LEU A 13 -15.87 17.37 2.65
CA LEU A 13 -14.63 17.12 1.94
C LEU A 13 -14.12 18.39 1.27
N TYR A 14 -12.85 18.72 1.50
CA TYR A 14 -12.15 19.70 0.70
C TYR A 14 -11.69 19.06 -0.59
N THR A 15 -12.07 19.63 -1.73
CA THR A 15 -11.55 19.20 -3.04
C THR A 15 -10.47 20.16 -3.50
N VAL A 16 -9.47 19.62 -4.18
CA VAL A 16 -8.45 20.41 -4.88
C VAL A 16 -8.44 19.95 -6.34
N PRO A 17 -8.47 20.87 -7.31
CA PRO A 17 -8.21 20.48 -8.68
C PRO A 17 -6.78 19.96 -8.77
N LEU A 18 -6.61 18.68 -9.10
CA LEU A 18 -5.29 18.05 -9.20
C LEU A 18 -4.94 17.76 -10.67
N PRO A 19 -4.44 18.77 -11.42
CA PRO A 19 -3.87 18.55 -12.73
C PRO A 19 -2.70 17.57 -12.60
N THR A 20 -2.70 16.51 -13.38
CA THR A 20 -1.75 15.40 -13.20
C THR A 20 -1.03 15.12 -14.51
N TYR A 21 0.31 15.02 -14.48
CA TYR A 21 1.05 14.27 -15.48
C TYR A 21 1.04 12.80 -15.08
N GLY A 22 0.64 11.93 -16.00
CA GLY A 22 0.63 10.49 -15.81
C GLY A 22 1.28 9.75 -16.97
N LYS A 23 2.08 8.74 -16.66
CA LYS A 23 2.56 7.72 -17.59
C LYS A 23 2.39 6.37 -16.92
N ILE A 24 1.78 5.40 -17.60
CA ILE A 24 1.58 4.05 -17.08
C ILE A 24 2.22 3.06 -18.04
N LEU A 25 3.08 2.22 -17.49
CA LEU A 25 3.80 1.17 -18.16
C LEU A 25 3.38 -0.18 -17.60
N VAL A 26 3.28 -1.17 -18.49
CA VAL A 26 3.27 -2.59 -18.15
C VAL A 26 4.65 -3.12 -18.50
N VAL A 27 5.35 -3.68 -17.53
CA VAL A 27 6.74 -4.10 -17.63
C VAL A 27 6.85 -5.60 -17.37
N GLY A 28 7.78 -6.27 -18.05
CA GLY A 28 8.02 -7.71 -17.85
C GLY A 28 8.74 -7.99 -16.53
N ASN A 29 8.54 -9.19 -16.00
CA ASN A 29 9.19 -9.62 -14.75
C ASN A 29 10.71 -9.86 -14.92
N ASP A 30 11.20 -9.94 -16.16
CA ASP A 30 12.63 -9.93 -16.49
C ASP A 30 13.32 -8.58 -16.18
N GLU A 31 12.54 -7.50 -16.06
CA GLU A 31 13.02 -6.16 -15.70
C GLU A 31 12.79 -5.85 -14.19
N ALA A 32 12.37 -6.83 -13.38
CA ALA A 32 11.95 -6.59 -11.99
C ALA A 32 13.00 -5.86 -11.16
N TYR A 33 14.26 -6.32 -11.20
CA TYR A 33 15.34 -5.69 -10.46
C TYR A 33 15.62 -4.28 -10.97
N ALA A 34 15.63 -4.08 -12.29
CA ALA A 34 15.84 -2.75 -12.87
C ALA A 34 14.75 -1.77 -12.40
N VAL A 35 13.48 -2.22 -12.34
CA VAL A 35 12.36 -1.42 -11.82
C VAL A 35 12.52 -1.12 -10.33
N LEU A 36 12.89 -2.11 -9.51
CA LEU A 36 13.04 -1.94 -8.06
C LEU A 36 14.25 -1.05 -7.71
N ASP A 37 15.36 -1.19 -8.42
CA ASP A 37 16.54 -0.35 -8.28
C ASP A 37 16.25 1.10 -8.73
N ALA A 38 15.52 1.27 -9.83
CA ALA A 38 15.03 2.58 -10.27
C ALA A 38 14.09 3.21 -9.24
N TYR A 39 13.21 2.41 -8.63
CA TYR A 39 12.29 2.85 -7.58
C TYR A 39 13.03 3.29 -6.31
N ALA A 40 14.05 2.54 -5.88
CA ALA A 40 14.93 2.93 -4.79
C ALA A 40 15.67 4.24 -5.12
N THR A 41 16.24 4.33 -6.32
CA THR A 41 16.95 5.52 -6.80
C THR A 41 16.05 6.75 -6.81
N TRP A 42 14.84 6.64 -7.36
CA TRP A 42 13.83 7.70 -7.35
C TRP A 42 13.53 8.18 -5.93
N LYS A 43 13.32 7.25 -4.99
CA LYS A 43 13.07 7.55 -3.59
C LYS A 43 14.24 8.26 -2.90
N ILE A 44 15.48 7.89 -3.21
CA ILE A 44 16.66 8.51 -2.59
C ILE A 44 16.92 9.90 -3.18
N THR A 45 16.73 10.07 -4.49
CA THR A 45 17.17 11.27 -5.21
C THR A 45 16.11 12.37 -5.34
N THR A 46 14.82 12.02 -5.32
CA THR A 46 13.74 12.97 -5.62
C THR A 46 12.54 12.93 -4.66
N ALA A 47 12.58 12.11 -3.60
CA ALA A 47 11.43 11.97 -2.69
C ALA A 47 11.01 13.25 -1.95
N SER A 48 11.84 14.28 -1.91
CA SER A 48 11.47 15.59 -1.35
C SER A 48 10.48 16.36 -2.24
N ASP A 49 10.37 16.01 -3.54
CA ASP A 49 9.32 16.58 -4.39
C ASP A 49 7.99 15.90 -4.11
N THR A 50 7.19 16.53 -3.25
CA THR A 50 5.88 16.02 -2.81
C THR A 50 4.82 15.98 -3.92
N ASN A 51 5.12 16.45 -5.13
CA ASN A 51 4.20 16.33 -6.25
C ASN A 51 4.35 14.99 -6.98
N GLY A 52 5.50 14.34 -6.86
CA GLY A 52 5.81 13.09 -7.56
C GLY A 52 5.50 11.85 -6.73
N THR A 53 4.93 10.83 -7.35
CA THR A 53 4.79 9.50 -6.76
C THR A 53 4.85 8.41 -7.82
N VAL A 54 5.32 7.24 -7.41
CA VAL A 54 5.36 6.04 -8.25
C VAL A 54 4.38 5.03 -7.68
N ALA A 55 3.39 4.65 -8.48
CA ALA A 55 2.48 3.54 -8.21
C ALA A 55 3.09 2.27 -8.79
N LEU A 56 3.45 1.32 -7.93
CA LEU A 56 4.14 0.09 -8.33
C LEU A 56 3.37 -1.12 -7.80
N VAL A 57 2.96 -2.03 -8.68
CA VAL A 57 2.37 -3.32 -8.29
C VAL A 57 3.11 -4.41 -9.06
N LEU A 58 3.67 -5.37 -8.31
CA LEU A 58 4.36 -6.52 -8.86
C LEU A 58 3.38 -7.70 -8.86
N GLY A 59 3.21 -8.31 -10.02
CA GLY A 59 2.36 -9.47 -10.25
C GLY A 59 3.09 -10.56 -11.03
N LEU A 60 2.56 -11.78 -11.01
CA LEU A 60 3.22 -12.94 -11.63
C LEU A 60 3.34 -12.85 -13.16
N GLU A 61 2.49 -12.07 -13.81
CA GLU A 61 2.48 -11.91 -15.27
C GLU A 61 3.26 -10.67 -15.72
N SER A 62 3.18 -9.59 -14.95
CA SER A 62 3.80 -8.31 -15.28
C SER A 62 3.84 -7.38 -14.07
N ILE A 63 4.61 -6.30 -14.21
CA ILE A 63 4.69 -5.20 -13.26
C ILE A 63 3.93 -4.01 -13.80
N PHE A 64 3.01 -3.47 -12.99
CA PHE A 64 2.39 -2.18 -13.24
C PHE A 64 3.28 -1.07 -12.68
N LEU A 65 3.70 -0.14 -13.56
CA LEU A 65 4.53 1.00 -13.21
C LEU A 65 3.86 2.30 -13.64
N GLY A 66 3.28 3.02 -12.67
CA GLY A 66 2.67 4.32 -12.84
C GLY A 66 3.58 5.45 -12.35
N LEU A 67 3.98 6.35 -13.23
CA LEU A 67 4.71 7.58 -12.90
C LEU A 67 3.72 8.74 -12.86
N LEU A 68 3.47 9.27 -11.66
CA LEU A 68 2.42 10.25 -11.39
C LEU A 68 3.01 11.53 -10.83
N TYR A 69 2.55 12.68 -11.35
CA TYR A 69 2.98 13.99 -10.88
C TYR A 69 1.81 14.93 -10.74
N ALA A 70 1.53 15.39 -9.53
CA ALA A 70 0.36 16.17 -9.13
C ALA A 70 0.37 17.65 -9.59
N LYS A 71 0.99 17.93 -10.74
CA LYS A 71 0.94 19.23 -11.43
C LYS A 71 0.91 19.03 -12.94
N HIS A 72 0.31 19.98 -13.65
CA HIS A 72 0.63 20.16 -15.06
C HIS A 72 2.01 20.75 -15.21
N VAL A 73 2.88 20.00 -15.89
CA VAL A 73 4.23 20.43 -16.24
C VAL A 73 4.33 20.60 -17.75
N ALA A 74 5.10 21.59 -18.19
CA ALA A 74 5.40 21.78 -19.62
C ALA A 74 6.35 20.70 -20.12
N GLU A 75 7.28 20.30 -19.27
CA GLU A 75 8.33 19.32 -19.52
C GLU A 75 8.10 18.05 -18.68
N ARG A 76 8.77 16.97 -19.04
CA ARG A 76 8.71 15.70 -18.30
C ARG A 76 9.24 15.91 -16.86
N PRO A 77 8.54 15.44 -15.81
CA PRO A 77 9.05 15.53 -14.43
C PRO A 77 10.40 14.83 -14.26
N ALA A 78 11.33 15.45 -13.52
CA ALA A 78 12.66 14.90 -13.24
C ALA A 78 12.60 13.53 -12.53
N MET A 79 11.56 13.29 -11.71
CA MET A 79 11.34 11.99 -11.07
C MET A 79 11.27 10.82 -12.06
N CYS A 80 10.88 11.08 -13.31
CA CYS A 80 10.74 10.04 -14.31
C CYS A 80 12.08 9.55 -14.85
N SER A 81 13.20 10.27 -14.63
CA SER A 81 14.50 9.92 -15.20
C SER A 81 15.13 8.68 -14.56
N ALA A 82 14.77 8.35 -13.32
CA ALA A 82 15.20 7.10 -12.69
C ALA A 82 14.76 5.85 -13.48
N PHE A 83 13.70 5.98 -14.29
CA PHE A 83 13.07 4.89 -15.04
C PHE A 83 13.36 4.95 -16.56
N ASP A 84 14.35 5.72 -17.00
CA ASP A 84 14.65 5.92 -18.43
C ASP A 84 15.11 4.64 -19.14
N ASN A 85 15.75 3.72 -18.41
CA ASN A 85 16.29 2.49 -18.95
C ASN A 85 15.33 1.30 -18.87
N ILE A 86 14.10 1.49 -18.38
CA ILE A 86 13.11 0.42 -18.29
C ILE A 86 12.48 0.20 -19.66
N THR A 87 12.56 -1.04 -20.16
CA THR A 87 11.89 -1.45 -21.41
C THR A 87 10.50 -2.00 -21.09
N PRO A 88 9.40 -1.27 -21.40
CA PRO A 88 8.06 -1.78 -21.12
C PRO A 88 7.62 -2.81 -22.16
N LEU A 89 6.79 -3.77 -21.74
CA LEU A 89 6.01 -4.61 -22.65
C LEU A 89 4.99 -3.76 -23.41
N VAL A 90 4.30 -2.87 -22.68
CA VAL A 90 3.27 -1.99 -23.22
C VAL A 90 3.31 -0.63 -22.52
N THR A 91 3.17 0.45 -23.28
CA THR A 91 2.85 1.77 -22.73
C THR A 91 1.33 1.93 -22.67
N ALA A 92 0.73 1.54 -21.54
CA ALA A 92 -0.72 1.59 -21.35
C ALA A 92 -1.26 3.04 -21.35
N VAL A 93 -0.50 3.97 -20.75
CA VAL A 93 -0.78 5.40 -20.82
C VAL A 93 0.49 6.13 -21.22
N PRO A 94 0.56 6.73 -22.42
CA PRO A 94 1.67 7.58 -22.79
C PRO A 94 1.69 8.84 -21.91
N PRO A 95 2.80 9.59 -21.86
CA PRO A 95 2.88 10.88 -21.16
C PRO A 95 1.67 11.78 -21.43
N THR A 96 0.78 11.89 -20.44
CA THR A 96 -0.53 12.54 -20.62
C THR A 96 -0.76 13.55 -19.50
N LYS A 97 -1.32 14.70 -19.87
CA LYS A 97 -1.92 15.65 -18.92
C LYS A 97 -3.36 15.24 -18.70
N GLY A 98 -3.72 14.90 -17.47
CA GLY A 98 -5.05 14.41 -17.12
C GLY A 98 -5.41 14.74 -15.68
N THR A 99 -6.42 14.04 -15.18
CA THR A 99 -6.85 14.12 -13.78
C THR A 99 -6.54 12.80 -13.09
N VAL A 100 -6.48 12.82 -11.76
CA VAL A 100 -6.42 11.60 -10.95
C VAL A 100 -7.55 10.64 -11.34
N ALA A 101 -8.76 11.15 -11.55
CA ALA A 101 -9.92 10.32 -11.92
C ALA A 101 -9.68 9.51 -13.22
N HIS A 102 -9.10 10.13 -14.24
CA HIS A 102 -8.79 9.44 -15.50
C HIS A 102 -7.72 8.36 -15.30
N LEU A 103 -6.66 8.66 -14.54
CA LEU A 103 -5.60 7.69 -14.26
C LEU A 103 -6.10 6.54 -13.39
N SER A 104 -6.96 6.82 -12.41
CA SER A 104 -7.63 5.82 -11.58
C SER A 104 -8.55 4.92 -12.38
N SER A 105 -9.28 5.44 -13.38
CA SER A 105 -10.14 4.58 -14.21
C SER A 105 -9.33 3.59 -15.05
N ILE A 106 -8.15 3.98 -15.51
CA ILE A 106 -7.28 3.09 -16.30
C ILE A 106 -6.64 2.03 -15.39
N ALA A 107 -6.11 2.45 -14.23
CA ALA A 107 -5.57 1.52 -13.25
C ALA A 107 -6.64 0.50 -12.76
N GLY A 108 -7.87 0.96 -12.54
CA GLY A 108 -8.99 0.09 -12.15
C GLY A 108 -9.43 -0.88 -13.23
N ALA A 109 -9.30 -0.52 -14.51
CA ALA A 109 -9.60 -1.43 -15.63
C ALA A 109 -8.56 -2.57 -15.76
N THR A 110 -7.36 -2.38 -15.21
CA THR A 110 -6.29 -3.38 -15.18
C THR A 110 -6.21 -4.16 -13.87
N ALA A 111 -7.00 -3.78 -12.86
CA ALA A 111 -7.06 -4.50 -11.59
C ALA A 111 -7.75 -5.86 -11.80
N TYR A 112 -7.22 -6.90 -11.16
CA TYR A 112 -7.84 -8.23 -11.15
C TYR A 112 -9.27 -8.13 -10.59
N SER A 113 -10.20 -8.90 -11.17
CA SER A 113 -11.61 -8.82 -10.80
C SER A 113 -11.81 -9.16 -9.32
N ALA A 114 -12.78 -8.51 -8.68
CA ALA A 114 -13.12 -8.74 -7.29
C ALA A 114 -13.33 -10.23 -7.00
N SER A 115 -12.39 -10.84 -6.28
CA SER A 115 -12.59 -12.16 -5.70
C SER A 115 -13.42 -12.04 -4.44
N ALA A 116 -14.23 -13.06 -4.16
CA ALA A 116 -14.95 -13.14 -2.90
C ALA A 116 -14.01 -13.41 -1.72
N ARG A 117 -12.77 -13.88 -1.97
CA ARG A 117 -11.78 -14.16 -0.92
C ARG A 117 -10.47 -13.46 -1.25
N HIS A 118 -10.03 -12.68 -0.29
CA HIS A 118 -8.75 -12.01 -0.33
C HIS A 118 -8.14 -11.95 1.06
N ASP A 119 -6.82 -11.85 1.10
CA ASP A 119 -6.07 -11.52 2.31
C ASP A 119 -5.12 -10.36 2.01
N TYR A 120 -5.13 -9.38 2.90
CA TYR A 120 -4.24 -8.22 2.86
C TYR A 120 -3.29 -8.30 4.02
N ARG A 121 -2.00 -8.16 3.74
CA ARG A 121 -1.01 -8.05 4.81
C ARG A 121 0.03 -6.99 4.50
N SER A 122 0.55 -6.36 5.55
CA SER A 122 1.55 -5.31 5.38
C SER A 122 2.62 -5.25 6.47
N ILE A 123 3.75 -4.67 6.10
CA ILE A 123 4.80 -4.20 7.00
C ILE A 123 5.24 -2.79 6.58
N ALA A 124 6.03 -2.10 7.41
CA ALA A 124 6.73 -0.89 7.00
C ALA A 124 8.24 -1.07 7.11
N THR A 125 8.98 -0.50 6.16
CA THR A 125 10.45 -0.51 6.19
C THR A 125 11.03 0.82 5.75
N LYS A 126 12.29 1.03 6.11
CA LYS A 126 13.15 2.03 5.47
C LYS A 126 13.46 1.62 4.02
N ILE A 127 13.99 2.59 3.28
CA ILE A 127 14.32 2.48 1.86
C ILE A 127 15.65 1.74 1.69
N ASP A 128 15.68 0.66 0.93
CA ASP A 128 16.89 -0.11 0.61
C ASP A 128 16.72 -0.95 -0.65
N ALA A 129 17.55 -0.73 -1.67
CA ALA A 129 17.40 -1.43 -2.95
C ALA A 129 17.59 -2.95 -2.83
N GLN A 130 18.55 -3.39 -2.01
CA GLN A 130 18.84 -4.82 -1.86
C GLN A 130 17.67 -5.55 -1.19
N LEU A 131 17.09 -4.98 -0.13
CA LEU A 131 15.89 -5.49 0.50
C LEU A 131 14.75 -5.69 -0.51
N TYR A 132 14.61 -4.79 -1.50
CA TYR A 132 13.53 -4.89 -2.49
C TYR A 132 13.69 -6.11 -3.38
N ASN A 133 14.91 -6.36 -3.85
CA ASN A 133 15.23 -7.51 -4.71
C ASN A 133 15.08 -8.83 -3.93
N ASP A 134 15.55 -8.87 -2.68
CA ASP A 134 15.43 -10.08 -1.84
C ASP A 134 13.97 -10.41 -1.50
N VAL A 135 13.16 -9.36 -1.25
CA VAL A 135 11.70 -9.48 -1.05
C VAL A 135 11.02 -10.00 -2.31
N TYR A 136 11.41 -9.48 -3.49
CA TYR A 136 10.85 -9.91 -4.77
C TYR A 136 11.12 -11.39 -5.03
N ASP A 137 12.35 -11.86 -4.84
CA ASP A 137 12.71 -13.27 -5.10
C ASP A 137 11.87 -14.22 -4.25
N CYS A 138 11.82 -13.96 -2.94
CA CYS A 138 11.03 -14.77 -2.02
C CYS A 138 9.54 -14.76 -2.38
N TRP A 139 8.98 -13.57 -2.63
CA TRP A 139 7.59 -13.46 -3.02
C TRP A 139 7.32 -14.19 -4.34
N PHE A 140 8.19 -14.04 -5.36
CA PHE A 140 7.95 -14.61 -6.68
C PHE A 140 7.93 -16.14 -6.64
N GLU A 141 8.83 -16.75 -5.84
CA GLU A 141 8.84 -18.19 -5.60
C GLU A 141 7.53 -18.66 -4.94
N LEU A 142 7.16 -18.05 -3.81
CA LEU A 142 5.95 -18.39 -3.04
C LEU A 142 4.66 -18.19 -3.86
N ALA A 143 4.56 -17.04 -4.53
CA ALA A 143 3.44 -16.66 -5.38
C ALA A 143 3.29 -17.63 -6.57
N THR A 144 4.38 -18.00 -7.22
CA THR A 144 4.36 -18.96 -8.33
C THR A 144 3.92 -20.35 -7.86
N ALA A 145 4.41 -20.79 -6.71
CA ALA A 145 4.06 -22.09 -6.14
C ALA A 145 2.56 -22.15 -5.79
N VAL A 146 2.02 -21.13 -5.11
CA VAL A 146 0.60 -21.12 -4.74
C VAL A 146 -0.30 -20.95 -5.95
N LYS A 147 0.07 -20.12 -6.93
CA LYS A 147 -0.65 -20.01 -8.21
C LYS A 147 -0.76 -21.36 -8.90
N SER A 148 0.34 -22.12 -8.94
CA SER A 148 0.37 -23.44 -9.57
C SER A 148 -0.49 -24.46 -8.83
N ALA A 149 -0.58 -24.35 -7.50
CA ALA A 149 -1.34 -25.28 -6.67
C ALA A 149 -2.84 -25.00 -6.66
N THR A 150 -3.25 -23.73 -6.60
CA THR A 150 -4.65 -23.35 -6.31
C THR A 150 -5.25 -22.39 -7.34
N GLY A 151 -4.44 -21.81 -8.22
CA GLY A 151 -4.85 -20.74 -9.11
C GLY A 151 -4.89 -19.34 -8.46
N ALA A 152 -4.54 -19.22 -7.18
CA ALA A 152 -4.54 -17.95 -6.45
C ALA A 152 -3.67 -16.88 -7.11
N ASN A 153 -4.15 -15.64 -7.16
CA ASN A 153 -3.42 -14.50 -7.69
C ASN A 153 -2.78 -13.73 -6.54
N HIS A 154 -1.45 -13.68 -6.51
CA HIS A 154 -0.70 -13.01 -5.45
C HIS A 154 0.05 -11.82 -6.05
N THR A 155 -0.02 -10.67 -5.38
CA THR A 155 0.67 -9.43 -5.77
C THR A 155 1.31 -8.77 -4.56
N PHE A 156 2.26 -7.87 -4.81
CA PHE A 156 2.68 -6.92 -3.78
C PHE A 156 2.98 -5.53 -4.33
N SER A 157 2.95 -4.55 -3.43
CA SER A 157 3.19 -3.15 -3.73
C SER A 157 4.03 -2.49 -2.63
N PRO A 158 5.23 -1.96 -2.95
CA PRO A 158 5.93 -1.02 -2.09
C PRO A 158 5.36 0.39 -2.30
N GLN A 159 4.60 0.87 -1.33
CA GLN A 159 3.94 2.18 -1.39
C GLN A 159 4.81 3.27 -0.76
N PRO A 160 5.14 4.34 -1.51
CA PRO A 160 6.06 5.36 -1.05
C PRO A 160 5.39 6.31 -0.05
N VAL A 161 5.89 6.37 1.18
CA VAL A 161 5.46 7.39 2.17
C VAL A 161 6.56 8.40 2.41
N SER A 162 6.22 9.68 2.27
CA SER A 162 7.14 10.78 2.54
C SER A 162 6.98 11.30 3.97
N ARG A 163 8.04 11.87 4.51
CA ARG A 163 8.00 12.57 5.80
C ARG A 163 6.98 13.71 5.78
N GLU A 164 6.88 14.39 4.65
CA GLU A 164 6.00 15.54 4.43
C GLU A 164 4.52 15.17 4.56
N LEU A 165 4.14 13.92 4.25
CA LEU A 165 2.78 13.42 4.45
C LEU A 165 2.40 13.45 5.94
N ALA A 166 3.25 12.92 6.82
CA ALA A 166 3.01 12.93 8.26
C ALA A 166 2.97 14.37 8.83
N LEU A 167 3.87 15.23 8.37
CA LEU A 167 3.91 16.64 8.78
C LEU A 167 2.67 17.43 8.33
N ALA A 168 2.20 17.19 7.11
CA ALA A 168 0.99 17.83 6.59
C ALA A 168 -0.25 17.44 7.41
N GLY A 169 -0.36 16.18 7.83
CA GLY A 169 -1.40 15.72 8.76
C GLY A 169 -1.32 16.47 10.10
N LYS A 170 -0.13 16.51 10.72
CA LYS A 170 0.09 17.23 11.99
C LYS A 170 -0.32 18.70 11.91
N ALA A 171 0.01 19.38 10.80
CA ALA A 171 -0.35 20.78 10.58
C ALA A 171 -1.87 21.01 10.43
N ARG A 172 -2.64 19.97 10.09
CA ARG A 172 -4.08 20.07 9.76
C ARG A 172 -5.03 19.36 10.72
N GLY A 173 -4.55 18.95 11.89
CA GLY A 173 -5.42 18.31 12.90
C GLY A 173 -4.75 17.17 13.67
N GLY A 174 -3.56 16.76 13.27
CA GLY A 174 -2.75 15.78 13.99
C GLY A 174 -2.37 14.58 13.14
N ASN A 175 -1.78 13.59 13.80
CA ASN A 175 -1.36 12.33 13.20
C ASN A 175 -1.89 11.19 14.06
N ALA A 176 -3.21 10.99 14.02
CA ALA A 176 -3.90 10.02 14.87
C ALA A 176 -3.47 8.57 14.59
N LEU A 177 -3.02 8.29 13.36
CA LEU A 177 -2.49 6.99 12.98
C LEU A 177 -1.05 6.79 13.47
N GLY A 178 -0.34 7.84 13.91
CA GLY A 178 1.06 7.70 14.30
C GLY A 178 2.00 7.37 13.14
N ILE A 179 1.69 7.86 11.93
CA ILE A 179 2.56 7.71 10.76
C ILE A 179 3.96 8.27 11.10
N PRO A 180 5.04 7.50 10.91
CA PRO A 180 6.39 7.97 11.21
C PRO A 180 6.75 9.26 10.47
N GLU A 181 7.42 10.19 11.15
CA GLU A 181 7.90 11.47 10.58
C GLU A 181 9.24 11.30 9.84
N GLU A 182 9.36 10.21 9.07
CA GLU A 182 10.52 9.85 8.25
C GLU A 182 10.06 9.24 6.92
N GLY A 183 10.94 9.27 5.91
CA GLY A 183 10.67 8.62 4.63
C GLY A 183 10.73 7.10 4.76
N HIS A 184 9.68 6.41 4.30
CA HIS A 184 9.58 4.96 4.40
C HIS A 184 8.70 4.36 3.29
N LEU A 185 8.55 3.04 3.34
CA LEU A 185 7.62 2.28 2.51
C LEU A 185 6.57 1.58 3.37
N TRP A 186 5.33 1.53 2.87
CA TRP A 186 4.36 0.53 3.28
C TRP A 186 4.39 -0.59 2.26
N TRP A 187 4.77 -1.79 2.69
CA TRP A 187 4.71 -2.98 1.85
C TRP A 187 3.36 -3.61 2.05
N THR A 188 2.65 -3.82 0.95
CA THR A 188 1.34 -4.45 0.99
C THR A 188 1.34 -5.63 0.06
N THR A 189 0.97 -6.80 0.57
CA THR A 189 0.66 -7.97 -0.24
C THR A 189 -0.84 -8.20 -0.26
N LEU A 190 -1.34 -8.60 -1.42
CA LEU A 190 -2.71 -9.00 -1.65
C LEU A 190 -2.70 -10.35 -2.36
N ILE A 191 -3.39 -11.32 -1.80
CA ILE A 191 -3.66 -12.60 -2.44
C ILE A 191 -5.16 -12.84 -2.57
N ASP A 192 -5.60 -13.20 -3.77
CA ASP A 192 -6.99 -13.47 -4.15
C ASP A 192 -7.15 -14.94 -4.56
N TRP A 193 -8.25 -15.60 -4.16
CA TRP A 193 -8.53 -16.99 -4.52
C TRP A 193 -10.04 -17.30 -4.52
N GLU A 194 -10.45 -18.33 -5.26
CA GLU A 194 -11.89 -18.61 -5.45
C GLU A 194 -12.41 -19.74 -4.57
N ASN A 195 -11.61 -20.79 -4.39
CA ASN A 195 -12.07 -22.02 -3.76
C ASN A 195 -11.82 -22.01 -2.24
N GLU A 196 -12.90 -22.15 -1.46
CA GLU A 196 -12.82 -22.19 0.00
C GLU A 196 -11.94 -23.32 0.55
N ALA A 197 -11.81 -24.44 -0.17
CA ALA A 197 -10.93 -25.52 0.25
C ALA A 197 -9.45 -25.11 0.28
N ASP A 198 -9.09 -24.01 -0.39
CA ASP A 198 -7.73 -23.50 -0.47
C ASP A 198 -7.44 -22.38 0.56
N ASP A 199 -8.42 -22.01 1.39
CA ASP A 199 -8.33 -20.90 2.36
C ASP A 199 -7.04 -20.95 3.21
N ASP A 200 -6.75 -22.08 3.84
CA ASP A 200 -5.59 -22.21 4.73
C ASP A 200 -4.28 -22.21 3.93
N THR A 201 -4.24 -22.93 2.80
CA THR A 201 -3.06 -22.98 1.92
C THR A 201 -2.68 -21.60 1.44
N VAL A 202 -3.66 -20.83 0.95
CA VAL A 202 -3.45 -19.51 0.37
C VAL A 202 -3.11 -18.47 1.44
N ARG A 203 -3.82 -18.46 2.58
CA ARG A 203 -3.51 -17.55 3.70
C ARG A 203 -2.12 -17.79 4.28
N ASN A 204 -1.70 -19.05 4.43
CA ASN A 204 -0.37 -19.35 4.95
C ASN A 204 0.75 -18.80 4.07
N VAL A 205 0.54 -18.74 2.75
CA VAL A 205 1.51 -18.14 1.82
C VAL A 205 1.62 -16.62 2.01
N SER A 206 0.48 -15.94 2.21
CA SER A 206 0.46 -14.51 2.56
C SER A 206 1.19 -14.23 3.89
N ILE A 207 0.94 -15.05 4.91
CA ILE A 207 1.63 -14.98 6.21
C ILE A 207 3.14 -15.14 6.02
N ALA A 208 3.58 -16.24 5.42
CA ALA A 208 4.99 -16.55 5.20
C ALA A 208 5.73 -15.46 4.39
N THR A 209 5.04 -14.88 3.41
CA THR A 209 5.56 -13.74 2.63
C THR A 209 5.88 -12.56 3.55
N THR A 210 4.91 -12.14 4.38
CA THR A 210 5.12 -11.00 5.27
C THR A 210 6.09 -11.27 6.43
N GLU A 211 6.16 -12.50 6.91
CA GLU A 211 7.17 -12.92 7.89
C GLU A 211 8.56 -12.83 7.29
N THR A 212 8.75 -13.30 6.06
CA THR A 212 10.04 -13.21 5.37
C THR A 212 10.46 -11.75 5.14
N TRP A 213 9.52 -10.89 4.72
CA TRP A 213 9.81 -9.46 4.57
C TRP A 213 10.26 -8.83 5.89
N LYS A 214 9.58 -9.19 6.99
CA LYS A 214 9.91 -8.71 8.33
C LYS A 214 11.30 -9.18 8.75
N GLU A 215 11.61 -10.46 8.59
CA GLU A 215 12.93 -11.04 8.92
C GLU A 215 14.05 -10.36 8.12
N LEU A 216 13.88 -10.21 6.81
CA LEU A 216 14.85 -9.54 5.95
C LEU A 216 15.06 -8.08 6.37
N ALA A 217 14.00 -7.36 6.73
CA ALA A 217 14.09 -5.98 7.19
C ALA A 217 14.75 -5.87 8.58
N GLU A 218 14.47 -6.80 9.50
CA GLU A 218 15.06 -6.85 10.84
C GLU A 218 16.57 -7.13 10.78
N GLN A 219 17.00 -8.10 9.97
CA GLN A 219 18.41 -8.43 9.78
C GLN A 219 19.25 -7.23 9.29
N ARG A 220 18.61 -6.30 8.59
CA ARG A 220 19.22 -5.08 8.05
C ARG A 220 18.99 -3.82 8.89
N TRP A 221 18.27 -3.93 10.02
CA TRP A 221 17.86 -2.78 10.85
C TRP A 221 16.99 -1.75 10.11
N LEU A 222 16.19 -2.24 9.15
CA LEU A 222 15.32 -1.43 8.28
C LEU A 222 13.83 -1.54 8.65
N LEU A 223 13.44 -2.50 9.50
CA LEU A 223 12.05 -2.65 9.92
C LEU A 223 11.57 -1.41 10.66
N ILE A 224 10.36 -0.94 10.32
CA ILE A 224 9.65 0.12 11.03
C ILE A 224 8.43 -0.53 11.70
N THR A 225 8.24 -0.26 12.98
CA THR A 225 7.18 -0.90 13.79
C THR A 225 5.76 -0.55 13.33
N TYR A 226 5.59 0.47 12.48
CA TYR A 226 4.29 0.95 11.99
C TYR A 226 3.62 -0.03 11.01
N VAL A 227 2.30 -0.19 11.12
CA VAL A 227 1.48 -0.96 10.17
C VAL A 227 0.23 -0.16 9.80
N TYR A 228 -0.07 -0.07 8.49
CA TYR A 228 -1.20 0.71 7.99
C TYR A 228 -2.50 -0.10 7.98
N ILE A 229 -3.50 0.34 8.73
CA ILE A 229 -4.73 -0.42 8.98
C ILE A 229 -5.53 -0.77 7.72
N ASN A 230 -5.43 0.02 6.64
CA ASN A 230 -6.16 -0.27 5.41
C ASN A 230 -5.54 -1.43 4.61
N ASP A 231 -4.30 -1.79 4.91
CA ASP A 231 -3.53 -2.80 4.19
C ASP A 231 -3.28 -4.02 5.08
N THR A 232 -4.25 -4.33 5.94
CA THR A 232 -4.18 -5.45 6.88
C THR A 232 -5.52 -6.13 7.01
N LEU A 233 -5.50 -7.45 7.16
CA LEU A 233 -6.64 -8.28 7.48
C LEU A 233 -6.23 -9.35 8.50
N GLY A 234 -7.23 -9.99 9.14
CA GLY A 234 -7.03 -11.14 10.00
C GLY A 234 -6.32 -10.83 11.32
N ASP A 235 -5.10 -11.34 11.46
CA ASP A 235 -4.35 -11.46 12.72
C ASP A 235 -3.36 -10.31 12.99
N GLN A 236 -3.21 -9.36 12.06
CA GLN A 236 -2.37 -8.19 12.30
C GLN A 236 -3.06 -7.19 13.25
N ASN A 237 -2.28 -6.58 14.15
CA ASN A 237 -2.76 -5.55 15.08
C ASN A 237 -2.16 -4.17 14.74
N PRO A 238 -2.65 -3.49 13.69
CA PRO A 238 -2.08 -2.23 13.23
C PRO A 238 -2.23 -1.11 14.26
N MET A 239 -3.33 -1.10 15.02
CA MET A 239 -3.56 -0.01 15.99
C MET A 239 -2.53 0.00 17.12
N ALA A 240 -1.94 -1.16 17.46
CA ALA A 240 -0.88 -1.25 18.46
C ALA A 240 0.38 -0.47 18.06
N THR A 241 0.54 -0.16 16.77
CA THR A 241 1.73 0.51 16.24
C THR A 241 1.60 2.03 16.19
N TYR A 242 0.47 2.61 16.62
CA TYR A 242 0.18 4.05 16.46
C TYR A 242 0.86 4.93 17.51
N GLY A 243 1.49 4.29 18.51
CA GLY A 243 2.12 4.95 19.66
C GLY A 243 1.15 5.18 20.82
N GLU A 244 1.67 5.09 22.04
CA GLU A 244 0.87 5.09 23.27
C GLU A 244 0.00 6.35 23.42
N ALA A 245 0.53 7.52 23.08
CA ALA A 245 -0.19 8.79 23.19
C ALA A 245 -1.42 8.85 22.25
N ASN A 246 -1.25 8.35 21.02
CA ASN A 246 -2.34 8.28 20.05
C ASN A 246 -3.39 7.25 20.46
N ILE A 247 -2.95 6.05 20.86
CA ILE A 247 -3.83 4.99 21.37
C ILE A 247 -4.64 5.51 22.57
N LYS A 248 -4.00 6.16 23.54
CA LYS A 248 -4.68 6.74 24.69
C LYS A 248 -5.75 7.75 24.26
N LYS A 249 -5.41 8.66 23.33
CA LYS A 249 -6.35 9.66 22.81
C LYS A 249 -7.53 8.99 22.09
N LEU A 250 -7.28 7.98 21.27
CA LEU A 250 -8.31 7.22 20.57
C LEU A 250 -9.25 6.52 21.57
N LYS A 251 -8.71 5.89 22.63
CA LYS A 251 -9.52 5.31 23.72
C LYS A 251 -10.37 6.37 24.43
N ASP A 252 -9.81 7.54 24.72
CA ASP A 252 -10.53 8.62 25.40
C ASP A 252 -11.67 9.16 24.52
N VAL A 253 -11.47 9.23 23.19
CA VAL A 253 -12.51 9.60 22.22
C VAL A 253 -13.57 8.50 22.11
N ALA A 254 -13.17 7.24 21.97
CA ALA A 254 -14.11 6.11 21.91
C ALA A 254 -15.01 6.06 23.15
N ARG A 255 -14.44 6.16 24.35
CA ARG A 255 -15.23 6.21 25.61
C ARG A 255 -16.20 7.38 25.67
N ARG A 256 -15.87 8.51 25.04
CA ARG A 256 -16.73 9.70 25.05
C ARG A 256 -17.90 9.60 24.08
N TYR A 257 -17.67 9.02 22.90
CA TYR A 257 -18.63 9.06 21.79
C TYR A 257 -19.31 7.72 21.49
N ASP A 258 -18.72 6.61 21.93
CA ASP A 258 -19.28 5.24 21.84
C ASP A 258 -19.04 4.48 23.16
N PRO A 259 -19.58 4.96 24.30
CA PRO A 259 -19.36 4.34 25.61
C PRO A 259 -19.84 2.88 25.68
N ASP A 260 -20.85 2.53 24.88
CA ASP A 260 -21.41 1.18 24.80
C ASP A 260 -20.69 0.31 23.74
N GLN A 261 -19.64 0.83 23.10
CA GLN A 261 -18.83 0.13 22.10
C GLN A 261 -19.65 -0.47 20.95
N VAL A 262 -20.74 0.17 20.55
CA VAL A 262 -21.66 -0.33 19.52
C VAL A 262 -20.94 -0.48 18.18
N PHE A 263 -20.04 0.45 17.84
CA PHE A 263 -19.30 0.41 16.57
C PHE A 263 -18.13 -0.57 16.61
N LEU A 264 -17.51 -0.77 17.78
CA LEU A 264 -16.45 -1.75 17.95
C LEU A 264 -17.01 -3.18 17.91
N THR A 265 -18.10 -3.45 18.64
CA THR A 265 -18.70 -4.79 18.76
C THR A 265 -19.43 -5.25 17.49
N ARG A 266 -19.81 -4.31 16.61
CA ARG A 266 -20.49 -4.61 15.34
C ARG A 266 -19.62 -4.40 14.11
N SER A 267 -18.31 -4.19 14.31
CA SER A 267 -17.38 -4.11 13.19
C SER A 267 -17.25 -5.48 12.50
N SER A 268 -17.13 -5.47 11.17
CA SER A 268 -16.75 -6.66 10.41
C SER A 268 -15.28 -7.04 10.58
N ARG A 269 -14.45 -6.13 11.12
CA ARG A 269 -13.05 -6.40 11.41
C ARG A 269 -12.91 -7.14 12.74
N PRO A 270 -12.01 -8.13 12.84
CA PRO A 270 -11.74 -8.83 14.09
C PRO A 270 -11.33 -7.88 15.21
N SER A 271 -11.81 -8.14 16.43
CA SER A 271 -11.46 -7.34 17.62
C SER A 271 -9.96 -7.37 17.93
N SER A 272 -9.23 -8.42 17.50
CA SER A 272 -7.78 -8.51 17.60
C SER A 272 -7.05 -7.38 16.87
N MET A 273 -7.59 -6.90 15.75
CA MET A 273 -7.02 -5.80 14.97
C MET A 273 -7.26 -4.43 15.64
N MET A 274 -8.26 -4.36 16.52
CA MET A 274 -8.65 -3.18 17.29
C MET A 274 -8.38 -3.34 18.80
N ALA A 275 -7.60 -4.34 19.18
CA ALA A 275 -7.35 -4.70 20.59
C ALA A 275 -6.88 -3.54 21.49
N PRO A 276 -6.21 -2.48 21.01
CA PRO A 276 -5.90 -1.33 21.84
C PRO A 276 -7.03 -0.28 21.90
N LEU A 277 -8.28 -0.57 21.55
CA LEU A 277 -9.44 0.29 21.78
C LEU A 277 -10.38 -0.25 22.87
#